data_AF-A0A838Y7D8-F1
#
_entry.id   AF-A0A838Y7D8-F1
#
_cell.length_a   1.000
_cell.length_b   1.000
_cell.length_c   1.000
_cell.angle_alpha   90.00
_cell.angle_beta   90.00
_cell.angle_gamma   90.00
#
_symmetry.space_group_name_H-M   'P 1'
#
loop_
_entity.id
_entity.type
_entity.pdbx_description
1 polymer ?
#
loop_
_entity_poly.entity_id
_entity_poly.type
_entity_poly.pdbx_seq_one_letter_code
_entity_poly.pdbx_strand_id
1 'polypeptide(L)'
;MSSEVKEFLNSYGDFVTKVTSEPSLDQASLDARMKEIDSSSQIQSTRLLTASLGLGSETGEFVEIVKKMFLQGKPASEENIFHMKRELGDIMWYWVTACMALKLDPYEVIKENQDKLEARYGEKFEVDRSEHRKDGDL
;
A
#
# COMPACT_ATOMS: atom_id res chain seq x y z
N MET A 1 21.03 12.79 26.59
CA MET A 1 19.66 12.45 27.05
C MET A 1 19.66 12.34 28.56
N SER A 2 18.77 13.06 29.24
CA SER A 2 18.59 12.91 30.69
C SER A 2 18.04 11.50 31.01
N SER A 3 18.25 11.05 32.24
CA SER A 3 17.70 9.78 32.76
C SER A 3 16.18 9.71 32.58
N GLU A 4 15.49 10.82 32.81
CA GLU A 4 14.03 10.96 32.66
C GLU A 4 13.54 10.63 31.24
N VAL A 5 14.25 11.07 30.19
CA VAL A 5 13.85 10.76 28.81
C VAL A 5 14.00 9.26 28.52
N LYS A 6 15.03 8.61 29.07
CA LYS A 6 15.20 7.16 28.91
C LYS A 6 14.11 6.38 29.63
N GLU A 7 13.77 6.78 30.86
CA GLU A 7 12.68 6.18 31.63
C GLU A 7 11.34 6.33 30.91
N PHE A 8 11.06 7.51 30.37
CA PHE A 8 9.87 7.74 29.56
C PHE A 8 9.82 6.83 28.32
N LEU A 9 10.91 6.76 27.53
CA LEU A 9 10.93 5.94 26.32
C LEU A 9 10.81 4.44 26.63
N ASN A 10 11.36 3.97 27.75
CA ASN A 10 11.18 2.59 28.21
C ASN A 10 9.73 2.32 28.60
N SER A 11 9.13 3.20 29.41
CA SER A 11 7.70 3.10 29.76
C SER A 11 6.80 3.13 28.53
N TYR A 12 7.16 3.94 27.53
CA TYR A 12 6.45 3.97 26.26
C TYR A 12 6.62 2.65 25.48
N GLY A 13 7.81 2.05 25.47
CA GLY A 13 8.05 0.73 24.88
C GLY A 13 7.19 -0.37 25.51
N ASP A 14 7.05 -0.36 26.83
CA ASP A 14 6.15 -1.29 27.55
C ASP A 14 4.68 -1.05 27.17
N PHE A 15 4.27 0.21 27.08
CA PHE A 15 2.93 0.57 26.63
C PHE A 15 2.67 0.09 25.20
N VAL A 16 3.57 0.38 24.26
CA VAL A 16 3.50 -0.07 22.86
C VAL A 16 3.35 -1.59 22.80
N THR A 17 4.17 -2.33 23.55
CA THR A 17 4.09 -3.80 23.62
C THR A 17 2.70 -4.25 24.09
N LYS A 18 2.16 -3.65 25.16
CA LYS A 18 0.82 -4.00 25.70
C LYS A 18 -0.32 -3.74 24.73
N VAL A 19 -0.19 -2.77 23.84
CA VAL A 19 -1.23 -2.41 22.86
C VAL A 19 -0.96 -2.97 21.46
N THR A 20 0.09 -3.78 21.29
CA THR A 20 0.42 -4.44 20.02
C THR A 20 -0.24 -5.82 19.98
N SER A 21 -0.80 -6.20 18.83
CA SER A 21 -1.50 -7.49 18.69
C SER A 21 -0.55 -8.68 18.86
N GLU A 22 -1.04 -9.78 19.41
CA GLU A 22 -0.24 -10.99 19.64
C GLU A 22 0.40 -11.55 18.35
N PRO A 23 -0.30 -11.64 17.20
CA PRO A 23 0.34 -12.02 15.92
C PRO A 23 1.42 -11.06 15.41
N SER A 24 1.52 -9.85 15.96
CA SER A 24 2.60 -8.91 15.64
C SER A 24 3.82 -9.04 16.56
N LEU A 25 3.69 -9.76 17.69
CA LEU A 25 4.75 -9.95 18.69
C LEU A 25 5.28 -11.38 18.73
N ASP A 26 4.46 -12.36 18.36
CA ASP A 26 4.77 -13.78 18.49
C ASP A 26 4.62 -14.53 17.15
N GLN A 27 5.64 -15.31 16.81
CA GLN A 27 5.69 -16.05 15.54
C GLN A 27 4.65 -17.16 15.46
N ALA A 28 4.41 -17.89 16.57
CA ALA A 28 3.46 -19.00 16.56
C ALA A 28 2.02 -18.48 16.35
N SER A 29 1.70 -17.34 16.96
CA SER A 29 0.43 -16.64 16.81
C SER A 29 0.25 -16.08 15.40
N LEU A 30 1.32 -15.54 14.79
CA LEU A 30 1.32 -15.14 13.38
C LEU A 30 1.04 -16.33 12.46
N ASP A 31 1.77 -17.44 12.64
CA ASP A 31 1.61 -18.66 11.84
C ASP A 31 0.19 -19.23 11.96
N ALA A 32 -0.35 -19.26 13.17
CA ALA A 32 -1.71 -19.71 13.43
C ALA A 32 -2.73 -18.82 12.70
N ARG A 33 -2.56 -17.49 12.76
CA ARG A 33 -3.46 -16.56 12.09
C ARG A 33 -3.41 -16.68 10.57
N MET A 34 -2.21 -16.82 9.99
CA MET A 34 -2.04 -17.04 8.55
C MET A 34 -2.72 -18.33 8.09
N LYS A 35 -2.52 -19.44 8.83
CA LYS A 35 -3.20 -20.72 8.54
C LYS A 35 -4.72 -20.61 8.64
N GLU A 36 -5.23 -19.89 9.64
CA GLU A 36 -6.67 -19.65 9.79
C GLU A 36 -7.24 -18.88 8.58
N ILE A 37 -6.58 -17.82 8.12
CA ILE A 37 -7.00 -17.06 6.92
C ILE A 37 -6.98 -17.94 5.68
N ASP A 38 -5.91 -18.69 5.46
CA ASP A 38 -5.74 -19.55 4.27
C ASP A 38 -6.75 -20.71 4.26
N SER A 39 -7.19 -21.18 5.43
CA SER A 39 -8.18 -22.28 5.55
C SER A 39 -9.63 -21.81 5.54
N SER A 40 -9.90 -20.56 5.92
CA SER A 40 -11.26 -19.99 6.03
C SER A 40 -11.65 -19.10 4.85
N SER A 41 -10.73 -18.82 3.92
CA SER A 41 -10.99 -17.92 2.79
C SER A 41 -10.21 -18.33 1.55
N GLN A 42 -10.47 -17.64 0.42
CA GLN A 42 -9.72 -17.82 -0.82
C GLN A 42 -8.36 -17.08 -0.84
N ILE A 43 -8.07 -16.31 0.22
CA ILE A 43 -6.88 -15.48 0.31
C ILE A 43 -5.64 -16.37 0.43
N GLN A 44 -4.55 -15.97 -0.24
CA GLN A 44 -3.23 -16.56 -0.07
C GLN A 44 -2.37 -15.64 0.81
N SER A 45 -2.41 -15.84 2.13
CA SER A 45 -1.84 -14.94 3.13
C SER A 45 -0.37 -14.58 2.88
N THR A 46 0.50 -15.56 2.61
CA THR A 46 1.92 -15.32 2.30
C THR A 46 2.10 -14.42 1.08
N ARG A 47 1.32 -14.68 0.02
CA ARG A 47 1.39 -13.90 -1.21
C ARG A 47 0.85 -12.49 -1.03
N LEU A 48 -0.23 -12.35 -0.24
CA LEU A 48 -0.80 -11.05 0.09
C LEU A 48 0.18 -10.23 0.93
N LEU A 49 0.93 -10.85 1.85
CA LEU A 49 1.99 -10.18 2.61
C LEU A 49 3.11 -9.70 1.69
N THR A 50 3.57 -10.54 0.75
CA THR A 50 4.54 -10.13 -0.29
C THR A 50 4.04 -8.93 -1.09
N ALA A 51 2.78 -8.96 -1.55
CA ALA A 51 2.19 -7.88 -2.31
C ALA A 51 2.10 -6.58 -1.49
N SER A 52 1.62 -6.66 -0.25
CA SER A 52 1.43 -5.49 0.62
C SER A 52 2.75 -4.80 0.96
N LEU A 53 3.79 -5.58 1.29
CA LEU A 53 5.10 -5.02 1.63
C LEU A 53 5.79 -4.41 0.41
N GLY A 54 5.73 -5.11 -0.73
CA GLY A 54 6.34 -4.64 -1.97
C GLY A 54 5.68 -3.38 -2.52
N LEU A 55 4.34 -3.30 -2.53
CA LEU A 55 3.63 -2.08 -2.92
C LEU A 55 4.10 -0.86 -2.13
N GLY A 56 4.28 -1.01 -0.81
CA GLY A 56 4.78 0.06 0.04
C GLY A 56 6.23 0.45 -0.29
N SER A 57 7.09 -0.55 -0.53
CA SER A 57 8.50 -0.35 -0.88
C SER A 57 8.65 0.43 -2.19
N GLU A 58 8.10 -0.09 -3.29
CA GLU A 58 8.33 0.49 -4.63
C GLU A 58 7.62 1.83 -4.82
N THR A 59 6.48 2.03 -4.15
CA THR A 59 5.86 3.36 -4.09
C THR A 59 6.77 4.37 -3.38
N GLY A 60 7.46 3.95 -2.32
CA GLY A 60 8.46 4.77 -1.62
C GLY A 60 9.65 5.13 -2.52
N GLU A 61 10.16 4.18 -3.30
CA GLU A 61 11.24 4.42 -4.27
C GLU A 61 10.81 5.40 -5.37
N PHE A 62 9.62 5.22 -5.94
CA PHE A 62 9.05 6.16 -6.90
C PHE A 62 8.93 7.58 -6.30
N VAL A 63 8.36 7.69 -5.10
CA VAL A 63 8.20 8.97 -4.38
C VAL A 63 9.55 9.63 -4.10
N GLU A 64 10.59 8.86 -3.79
CA GLU A 64 11.93 9.39 -3.56
C GLU A 64 12.48 10.13 -4.80
N ILE A 65 12.26 9.58 -6.00
CA ILE A 65 12.67 10.21 -7.27
C ILE A 65 11.89 11.51 -7.49
N VAL A 66 10.57 11.47 -7.33
CA VAL A 66 9.70 12.67 -7.46
C VAL A 66 10.12 13.75 -6.45
N LYS A 67 10.31 13.38 -5.18
CA LYS A 67 10.77 14.28 -4.10
C LYS A 67 12.11 14.92 -4.46
N LYS A 68 13.08 14.14 -4.95
CA LYS A 68 14.38 14.64 -5.40
C LYS A 68 14.25 15.66 -6.55
N MET A 69 13.35 15.40 -7.50
CA MET A 69 13.12 16.31 -8.63
C MET A 69 12.49 17.62 -8.16
N PHE A 70 11.35 17.56 -7.46
CA PHE A 70 10.56 18.75 -7.14
C PHE A 70 11.08 19.52 -5.92
N LEU A 71 11.67 18.85 -4.92
CA LEU A 71 12.07 19.49 -3.65
C LEU A 71 13.58 19.64 -3.47
N GLN A 72 14.39 18.97 -4.31
CA GLN A 72 15.86 19.00 -4.19
C GLN A 72 16.55 19.43 -5.49
N GLY A 73 15.77 19.87 -6.49
CA GLY A 73 16.29 20.49 -7.72
C GLY A 73 16.92 19.50 -8.71
N LYS A 74 16.65 18.19 -8.61
CA LYS A 74 17.09 17.25 -9.65
C LYS A 74 16.33 17.49 -10.96
N PRO A 75 17.00 17.41 -12.13
CA PRO A 75 16.32 17.61 -13.42
C PRO A 75 15.41 16.43 -13.77
N ALA A 76 14.38 16.68 -14.58
CA ALA A 76 13.57 15.65 -15.23
C ALA A 76 14.32 15.00 -16.41
N SER A 77 15.50 14.43 -16.15
CA SER A 77 16.32 13.77 -17.17
C SER A 77 15.69 12.46 -17.65
N GLU A 78 16.11 12.00 -18.83
CA GLU A 78 15.73 10.68 -19.36
C GLU A 78 16.04 9.54 -18.37
N GLU A 79 17.16 9.64 -17.64
CA GLU A 79 17.53 8.70 -16.59
C GLU A 79 16.53 8.68 -15.43
N ASN A 80 16.12 9.85 -14.92
CA ASN A 80 15.15 9.92 -13.82
C ASN A 80 13.76 9.44 -14.28
N ILE A 81 13.36 9.75 -15.52
CA ILE A 81 12.11 9.26 -16.12
C ILE A 81 12.15 7.74 -16.29
N PHE A 82 13.28 7.21 -16.77
CA PHE A 82 13.47 5.77 -16.91
C PHE A 82 13.43 5.05 -15.56
N HIS A 83 14.05 5.63 -14.53
CA HIS A 83 13.99 5.10 -13.16
C HIS A 83 12.55 5.09 -12.63
N MET A 84 11.82 6.19 -12.76
CA MET A 84 10.38 6.23 -12.40
C MET A 84 9.56 5.17 -13.15
N LYS A 85 9.84 4.93 -14.44
CA LYS A 85 9.18 3.88 -15.22
C LYS A 85 9.46 2.47 -14.65
N ARG A 86 10.66 2.22 -14.16
CA ARG A 86 11.00 0.93 -13.53
C ARG A 86 10.21 0.73 -12.25
N GLU A 87 10.18 1.73 -11.38
CA GLU A 87 9.39 1.68 -10.16
C GLU A 87 7.90 1.48 -10.44
N LEU A 88 7.35 2.13 -11.47
CA LEU A 88 5.97 1.86 -11.91
C LEU A 88 5.76 0.42 -12.38
N GLY A 89 6.75 -0.19 -13.02
CA GLY A 89 6.73 -1.60 -13.41
C GLY A 89 6.72 -2.54 -12.19
N ASP A 90 7.57 -2.25 -11.20
CA ASP A 90 7.67 -3.04 -9.98
C ASP A 90 6.40 -2.87 -9.10
N ILE A 91 5.83 -1.67 -9.04
CA ILE A 91 4.49 -1.42 -8.45
C ILE A 91 3.43 -2.28 -9.15
N MET A 92 3.40 -2.31 -10.48
CA MET A 92 2.45 -3.14 -11.21
C MET A 92 2.64 -4.64 -10.93
N TRP A 93 3.88 -5.09 -10.76
CA TRP A 93 4.17 -6.48 -10.41
C TRP A 93 3.59 -6.86 -9.03
N TYR A 94 3.78 -6.03 -8.01
CA TYR A 94 3.19 -6.28 -6.69
C TYR A 94 1.68 -6.09 -6.68
N TRP A 95 1.14 -5.15 -7.47
CA TRP A 95 -0.30 -4.97 -7.62
C TRP A 95 -0.97 -6.21 -8.23
N VAL A 96 -0.41 -6.78 -9.32
CA VAL A 96 -0.90 -8.06 -9.88
C VAL A 96 -0.75 -9.19 -8.86
N THR A 97 0.34 -9.20 -8.09
CA THR A 97 0.54 -10.18 -7.01
C THR A 97 -0.55 -10.09 -5.94
N ALA A 98 -1.04 -8.89 -5.63
CA ALA A 98 -2.18 -8.68 -4.74
C ALA A 98 -3.47 -9.25 -5.33
N CYS A 99 -3.78 -8.94 -6.61
CA CYS A 99 -4.94 -9.50 -7.31
C CYS A 99 -4.93 -11.03 -7.25
N MET A 100 -3.79 -11.65 -7.56
CA MET A 100 -3.65 -13.11 -7.53
C MET A 100 -3.78 -13.69 -6.11
N ALA A 101 -3.31 -12.98 -5.08
CA ALA A 101 -3.47 -13.39 -3.69
C ALA A 101 -4.93 -13.35 -3.23
N LEU A 102 -5.73 -12.46 -3.81
CA LEU A 102 -7.16 -12.28 -3.52
C LEU A 102 -8.09 -13.05 -4.48
N LYS A 103 -7.51 -13.79 -5.46
CA LYS A 103 -8.23 -14.48 -6.54
C LYS A 103 -9.05 -13.54 -7.44
N LEU A 104 -8.56 -12.33 -7.64
CA LEU A 104 -9.15 -11.34 -8.54
C LEU A 104 -8.48 -11.39 -9.92
N ASP A 105 -9.28 -11.15 -10.96
CA ASP A 105 -8.77 -10.86 -12.31
C ASP A 105 -8.31 -9.40 -12.36
N PRO A 106 -7.01 -9.12 -12.65
CA PRO A 106 -6.52 -7.77 -12.83
C PRO A 106 -7.33 -6.92 -13.83
N TYR A 107 -7.84 -7.52 -14.91
CA TYR A 107 -8.65 -6.81 -15.89
C TYR A 107 -9.94 -6.28 -15.26
N GLU A 108 -10.66 -7.14 -14.53
CA GLU A 108 -11.92 -6.76 -13.87
C GLU A 108 -11.69 -5.67 -12.82
N VAL A 109 -10.60 -5.73 -12.05
CA VAL A 109 -10.27 -4.70 -11.05
C VAL A 109 -10.07 -3.33 -11.71
N ILE A 110 -9.36 -3.27 -12.84
CA ILE A 110 -9.16 -2.01 -13.58
C ILE A 110 -10.43 -1.58 -14.28
N LYS A 111 -11.21 -2.52 -14.83
CA LYS A 111 -12.46 -2.22 -15.54
C LYS A 111 -13.50 -1.64 -14.59
N GLU A 112 -13.66 -2.22 -13.40
CA GLU A 112 -14.53 -1.69 -12.35
C GLU A 112 -14.11 -0.27 -11.93
N ASN A 113 -12.80 -0.02 -11.81
CA ASN A 113 -12.29 1.32 -11.52
C ASN A 113 -12.60 2.31 -12.65
N GLN A 114 -12.40 1.90 -13.91
CA GLN A 114 -12.72 2.70 -15.08
C GLN A 114 -14.21 3.05 -15.12
N ASP A 115 -15.10 2.07 -15.00
CA ASP A 115 -16.55 2.25 -15.07
C ASP A 115 -17.03 3.18 -13.95
N LYS A 116 -16.46 3.06 -12.74
CA LYS A 116 -16.73 3.98 -11.62
C LYS A 116 -16.29 5.41 -11.94
N LEU A 117 -15.10 5.60 -12.50
CA LEU A 117 -14.59 6.93 -12.85
C LEU A 117 -15.36 7.55 -14.02
N GLU A 118 -15.75 6.77 -15.02
CA GLU A 118 -16.60 7.20 -16.14
C GLU A 118 -17.99 7.61 -15.65
N ALA A 119 -18.59 6.85 -14.72
CA ALA A 119 -19.86 7.23 -14.11
C ALA A 119 -19.77 8.53 -13.29
N ARG A 120 -18.60 8.78 -12.67
CA ARG A 120 -18.36 9.98 -11.86
C ARG A 120 -18.10 11.23 -12.71
N TYR A 121 -17.21 11.12 -13.69
CA TYR A 121 -16.69 12.27 -14.43
C TYR A 121 -17.24 12.38 -15.85
N GLY A 122 -17.86 11.34 -16.41
CA GLY A 122 -18.19 11.30 -17.84
C GLY A 122 -16.92 11.31 -18.69
N GLU A 123 -16.85 12.16 -19.72
CA GLU A 123 -15.69 12.26 -20.61
C GLU A 123 -14.51 13.08 -20.05
N LYS A 124 -14.72 13.90 -19.00
CA LYS A 124 -13.69 14.84 -18.50
C LYS A 124 -13.74 15.04 -16.99
N PHE A 125 -12.57 15.28 -16.41
CA PHE A 125 -12.44 15.66 -15.02
C PHE A 125 -13.14 17.00 -14.72
N GLU A 126 -13.98 17.03 -13.69
CA GLU A 126 -14.60 18.23 -13.11
C GLU A 126 -14.37 18.22 -11.59
N VAL A 127 -13.79 19.29 -11.04
CA VAL A 127 -13.44 19.42 -9.62
C VAL A 127 -14.66 19.24 -8.71
N ASP A 128 -15.81 19.80 -9.09
CA ASP A 128 -17.03 19.68 -8.28
C ASP A 128 -17.50 18.22 -8.13
N ARG A 129 -17.24 17.37 -9.14
CA ARG A 129 -17.57 15.93 -9.12
C ARG A 129 -16.53 15.08 -8.41
N SER A 130 -15.31 15.59 -8.16
CA SER A 130 -14.32 14.90 -7.32
C SER A 130 -14.62 15.05 -5.83
N GLU A 131 -15.20 16.19 -5.44
CA GLU A 131 -15.53 16.50 -4.05
C GLU A 131 -16.92 15.97 -3.62
N HIS A 132 -17.90 15.91 -4.54
CA HIS A 132 -19.29 15.50 -4.21
C HIS A 132 -19.63 14.11 -4.76
N ARG A 133 -19.73 13.12 -3.86
CA ARG A 133 -20.10 11.73 -4.19
C ARG A 133 -21.62 11.55 -4.21
N LYS A 134 -22.12 10.68 -5.09
CA LYS A 134 -23.51 10.21 -5.03
C LYS A 134 -23.64 9.12 -3.97
N ASP A 135 -24.81 9.04 -3.32
CA ASP A 135 -25.11 7.95 -2.39
C ASP A 135 -24.99 6.59 -3.10
N GLY A 136 -24.18 5.69 -2.54
CA GLY A 136 -23.92 4.35 -3.08
C GLY A 136 -22.63 4.18 -3.90
N ASP A 137 -21.83 5.23 -4.06
CA ASP A 137 -20.52 5.17 -4.73
C ASP A 137 -19.42 4.70 -3.75
N LEU A 138 -19.30 3.37 -3.56
CA LEU A 138 -18.24 2.69 -2.78
C LEU A 138 -17.04 2.32 -3.68
#